data_AF-E4RV10-F1
#
_entry.id   AF-E4RV10-F1
#
_cell.length_a   1.000
_cell.length_b   1.000
_cell.length_c   1.000
_cell.angle_alpha   90.00
_cell.angle_beta   90.00
_cell.angle_gamma   90.00
#
_symmetry.space_group_name_H-M   'P 1'
#
loop_
_entity.id
_entity.type
_entity.pdbx_description
1 polymer ?
#
loop_
_entity_poly.entity_id
_entity_poly.type
_entity_poly.pdbx_seq_one_letter_code
_entity_poly.pdbx_strand_id
1 'polypeptide(L)'
;MAAQVERQKPNTKHLWKVFWILLGLTALEFLVAFQVDADHYKWTKIWIFVIMTIVKAYYIVGIFMHLKSETKAFIWYMVLPIMFVIWLIIALLIEGDYVGTERLF
;
A
#
# COMPACT_ATOMS: atom_id res chain seq x y z
N MET A 1 38.44 5.69 -23.06
CA MET A 1 38.43 5.58 -21.58
C MET A 1 37.05 5.10 -21.16
N ALA A 2 36.90 3.78 -20.99
CA ALA A 2 35.62 3.16 -20.63
C ALA A 2 35.35 3.41 -19.15
N ALA A 3 34.49 4.37 -18.85
CA ALA A 3 33.96 4.58 -17.51
C ALA A 3 33.20 3.31 -17.11
N GLN A 4 33.77 2.56 -16.18
CA GLN A 4 33.15 1.40 -15.56
C GLN A 4 31.87 1.90 -14.86
N VAL A 5 30.71 1.61 -15.44
CA VAL A 5 29.42 1.72 -14.73
C VAL A 5 29.48 0.66 -13.63
N GLU A 6 29.94 1.08 -12.45
CA GLU A 6 29.95 0.25 -11.25
C GLU A 6 28.50 -0.09 -10.89
N ARG A 7 28.02 -1.24 -11.39
CA ARG A 7 26.72 -1.78 -10.98
C ARG A 7 26.83 -2.16 -9.51
N GLN A 8 26.32 -1.31 -8.62
CA GLN A 8 26.10 -1.67 -7.22
C GLN A 8 25.38 -3.01 -7.19
N LYS A 9 26.03 -4.03 -6.61
CA LYS A 9 25.45 -5.37 -6.52
C LYS A 9 24.18 -5.27 -5.68
N PRO A 10 22.99 -5.60 -6.23
CA PRO A 10 21.78 -5.59 -5.44
C PRO A 10 21.93 -6.59 -4.30
N ASN A 11 21.54 -6.19 -3.09
CA ASN A 11 21.68 -7.02 -1.90
C ASN A 11 20.58 -8.10 -1.84
N THR A 12 20.56 -8.97 -2.85
CA THR A 12 19.52 -9.98 -3.13
C THR A 12 19.34 -10.97 -1.98
N LYS A 13 20.38 -11.19 -1.18
CA LYS A 13 20.33 -12.09 0.00
C LYS A 13 19.36 -11.60 1.06
N HIS A 14 19.28 -10.28 1.27
CA HIS A 14 18.35 -9.70 2.22
C HIS A 14 16.90 -9.79 1.72
N LEU A 15 16.69 -9.55 0.42
CA LEU A 15 15.39 -9.68 -0.22
C LEU A 15 14.83 -11.11 -0.08
N TRP A 16 15.66 -12.11 -0.33
CA TRP A 16 15.30 -13.52 -0.16
C TRP A 16 14.92 -13.87 1.27
N LYS A 17 15.61 -13.31 2.27
CA LYS A 17 15.26 -13.54 3.68
C LYS A 17 13.88 -12.99 4.02
N VAL A 18 13.55 -11.77 3.58
CA VAL A 18 12.23 -11.16 3.84
C VAL A 18 11.14 -11.84 3.03
N PHE A 19 11.44 -12.31 1.81
CA PHE A 19 10.51 -13.11 1.01
C PHE A 19 10.02 -14.34 1.77
N TRP A 20 10.92 -15.11 2.36
CA TRP A 20 10.55 -16.28 3.15
C TRP A 20 9.75 -15.95 4.41
N ILE A 21 10.07 -14.83 5.08
CA ILE A 21 9.30 -14.36 6.24
C ILE A 21 7.86 -14.00 5.83
N LEU A 22 7.70 -13.28 4.72
CA LEU A 22 6.40 -12.89 4.18
C LEU A 22 5.59 -14.09 3.67
N LEU A 23 6.26 -15.06 3.04
CA LEU A 23 5.63 -16.30 2.58
C LEU A 23 5.12 -17.10 3.78
N GLY A 24 5.93 -17.25 4.83
CA GLY A 24 5.52 -17.89 6.08
C GLY A 24 4.36 -17.16 6.77
N LEU A 25 4.42 -15.81 6.82
CA LEU A 25 3.35 -14.99 7.37
C LEU A 25 2.04 -15.19 6.59
N THR A 26 2.10 -15.22 5.26
CA THR A 26 0.93 -15.43 4.41
C THR A 26 0.37 -16.85 4.54
N ALA A 27 1.24 -17.86 4.65
CA ALA A 27 0.82 -19.24 4.88
C ALA A 27 0.11 -19.39 6.23
N LEU A 28 0.60 -18.73 7.28
CA LEU A 28 -0.04 -18.69 8.60
C LEU A 28 -1.40 -17.98 8.53
N GLU A 29 -1.52 -16.93 7.71
CA GLU A 29 -2.76 -16.19 7.43
C GLU A 29 -3.83 -17.12 6.86
N PHE A 30 -3.46 -17.96 5.89
CA PHE A 30 -4.34 -18.99 5.33
C PHE A 30 -4.69 -20.09 6.34
N LEU A 31 -3.74 -20.55 7.16
CA LEU A 31 -4.02 -21.55 8.19
C LEU A 31 -5.04 -21.06 9.22
N VAL A 32 -4.92 -19.82 9.68
CA VAL A 32 -5.90 -19.18 10.57
C VAL A 32 -7.24 -19.00 9.85
N ALA A 33 -7.22 -18.69 8.55
CA ALA A 33 -8.44 -18.58 7.75
C ALA A 33 -9.22 -19.90 7.63
N PHE A 34 -8.52 -21.05 7.56
CA PHE A 34 -9.13 -22.37 7.42
C PHE A 34 -9.45 -23.08 8.75
N GLN A 35 -8.67 -22.84 9.82
CA GLN A 35 -8.92 -23.51 11.12
C GLN A 35 -9.93 -22.81 12.02
N VAL A 36 -10.14 -21.50 11.88
CA VAL A 36 -11.08 -20.77 12.74
C VAL A 36 -12.47 -20.77 12.11
N ASP A 37 -13.38 -21.55 12.73
CA ASP A 37 -14.78 -21.65 12.37
C ASP A 37 -15.45 -20.26 12.36
N ALA A 38 -16.15 -19.98 11.25
CA ALA A 38 -16.67 -18.66 10.94
C ALA A 38 -17.83 -18.20 11.85
N ASP A 39 -18.44 -19.11 12.61
CA ASP A 39 -19.66 -18.83 13.37
C ASP A 39 -19.41 -18.29 14.79
N HIS A 40 -18.42 -18.79 15.53
CA HIS A 40 -18.21 -18.39 16.94
C HIS A 40 -17.21 -17.25 17.14
N TYR A 41 -16.23 -17.08 16.25
CA TYR A 41 -15.12 -16.11 16.46
C TYR A 41 -14.87 -15.19 15.26
N LYS A 42 -15.94 -14.89 14.51
CA LYS A 42 -15.89 -14.12 13.26
C LYS A 42 -15.14 -12.78 13.40
N TRP A 43 -15.46 -12.01 14.45
CA TRP A 43 -14.84 -10.71 14.70
C TRP A 43 -13.36 -10.83 15.07
N THR A 44 -13.00 -11.73 15.98
CA THR A 44 -11.60 -11.96 16.39
C THR A 44 -10.73 -12.39 15.20
N LYS A 45 -11.28 -13.23 14.31
CA LYS A 45 -10.64 -13.65 13.06
C LYS A 45 -10.42 -12.47 12.09
N ILE A 46 -11.39 -11.57 11.98
CA ILE A 46 -11.26 -10.39 11.11
C ILE A 46 -10.14 -9.48 11.64
N TRP A 47 -10.13 -9.20 12.95
CA TRP A 47 -9.12 -8.32 13.55
C TRP A 47 -7.70 -8.90 13.43
N ILE A 48 -7.50 -10.19 13.70
CA ILE A 48 -6.17 -10.82 13.56
C ILE A 48 -5.69 -10.79 12.11
N PHE A 49 -6.60 -10.99 11.15
CA PHE A 49 -6.31 -10.97 9.72
C PHE A 49 -5.95 -9.55 9.23
N VAL A 50 -6.69 -8.54 9.68
CA VAL A 50 -6.39 -7.12 9.38
C VAL A 50 -5.03 -6.72 9.94
N ILE A 51 -4.70 -7.11 11.17
CA ILE A 51 -3.40 -6.78 11.78
C ILE A 51 -2.26 -7.47 11.02
N MET A 52 -2.37 -8.76 10.73
CA MET A 52 -1.36 -9.48 9.96
C MET A 52 -1.16 -8.89 8.55
N THR A 53 -2.25 -8.53 7.86
CA THR A 53 -2.15 -7.95 6.52
C THR A 53 -1.48 -6.57 6.53
N ILE A 54 -1.69 -5.75 7.57
CA ILE A 54 -0.97 -4.49 7.76
C ILE A 54 0.53 -4.74 7.98
N VAL A 55 0.88 -5.70 8.84
CA VAL A 55 2.28 -6.07 9.08
C VAL A 55 2.95 -6.53 7.78
N LYS A 56 2.28 -7.39 7.01
CA LYS A 56 2.72 -7.81 5.67
C LYS A 56 3.00 -6.62 4.76
N ALA A 57 2.04 -5.69 4.67
CA ALA A 57 2.17 -4.51 3.82
C ALA A 57 3.40 -3.66 4.19
N TYR A 58 3.67 -3.48 5.47
CA TYR A 58 4.86 -2.78 5.94
C TYR A 58 6.16 -3.45 5.48
N TYR A 59 6.27 -4.78 5.62
CA TYR A 59 7.45 -5.53 5.17
C TYR A 59 7.64 -5.48 3.65
N ILE A 60 6.56 -5.53 2.87
CA ILE A 60 6.61 -5.42 1.40
C ILE A 60 7.10 -4.03 0.97
N VAL A 61 6.46 -2.98 1.47
CA VAL A 61 6.79 -1.59 1.10
C VAL A 61 8.20 -1.22 1.57
N GLY A 62 8.59 -1.61 2.78
CA GLY A 62 9.90 -1.27 3.32
C GLY A 62 11.08 -1.96 2.61
N ILE A 63 10.91 -3.22 2.18
CA ILE A 63 12.02 -4.06 1.70
C ILE A 63 11.96 -4.31 0.19
N PHE A 64 10.79 -4.69 -0.35
CA PHE A 64 10.66 -5.06 -1.77
C PHE A 64 10.64 -3.84 -2.69
N MET A 65 10.11 -2.72 -2.20
CA MET A 65 10.07 -1.49 -2.97
C MET A 65 11.32 -0.61 -2.76
N HIS A 66 12.35 -1.07 -2.03
CA HIS A 66 13.58 -0.31 -1.72
C HIS A 66 13.33 1.10 -1.12
N LEU A 67 12.12 1.35 -0.62
CA LEU A 67 11.63 2.68 -0.28
C LEU A 67 12.28 3.25 0.98
N LYS A 68 12.95 2.43 1.80
CA LYS A 68 13.51 2.89 3.08
C LYS A 68 14.52 4.04 2.93
N SER A 69 15.21 4.16 1.81
CA SER A 69 16.14 5.27 1.53
C SER A 69 15.55 6.42 0.70
N GLU A 70 14.41 6.21 0.04
CA GLU A 70 13.81 7.19 -0.90
C GLU A 70 12.34 7.55 -0.55
N THR A 71 11.91 7.28 0.68
CA THR A 71 10.52 7.46 1.17
C THR A 71 9.92 8.84 0.87
N LYS A 72 10.73 9.90 0.76
CA LYS A 72 10.22 11.24 0.43
C LYS A 72 9.56 11.27 -0.95
N ALA A 73 10.17 10.65 -1.98
CA ALA A 73 9.60 10.67 -3.33
C ALA A 73 8.28 9.90 -3.39
N PHE A 74 8.17 8.78 -2.69
CA PHE A 74 6.96 7.95 -2.68
C PHE A 74 5.78 8.58 -1.95
N ILE A 75 6.05 9.29 -0.84
CA ILE A 75 5.01 10.09 -0.16
C ILE A 75 4.47 11.15 -1.14
N TRP A 76 5.34 11.85 -1.87
CA TRP A 76 4.90 12.81 -2.88
C TRP A 76 4.10 12.16 -4.03
N TYR A 77 4.50 10.98 -4.49
CA TYR A 77 3.75 10.22 -5.52
C TYR A 77 2.38 9.74 -5.04
N MET A 78 2.18 9.50 -3.75
CA MET A 78 0.89 9.11 -3.21
C MET A 78 0.02 10.32 -2.87
N VAL A 79 0.61 11.36 -2.26
CA VAL A 79 -0.11 12.56 -1.82
C VAL A 79 -0.58 13.39 -3.00
N LEU A 80 0.26 13.58 -4.03
CA LEU A 80 -0.09 14.41 -5.20
C LEU A 80 -1.37 13.97 -5.92
N PRO A 81 -1.55 12.69 -6.33
CA PRO A 81 -2.78 12.26 -7.00
C PRO A 81 -4.00 12.32 -6.09
N ILE A 82 -3.87 12.02 -4.78
CA ILE A 82 -4.98 12.10 -3.83
C ILE A 82 -5.44 13.56 -3.68
N MET A 83 -4.49 14.49 -3.49
CA MET A 83 -4.78 15.92 -3.41
C MET A 83 -5.43 16.45 -4.68
N PHE A 84 -4.96 16.00 -5.85
CA PHE A 84 -5.53 16.38 -7.14
C PHE A 84 -7.00 15.92 -7.27
N VAL A 85 -7.32 14.69 -6.87
CA VAL A 85 -8.69 14.17 -6.91
C VAL A 85 -9.62 14.96 -5.98
N ILE A 86 -9.19 15.25 -4.75
CA ILE A 86 -9.98 16.04 -3.79
C ILE A 86 -10.27 17.44 -4.36
N TRP A 87 -9.25 18.09 -4.92
CA TRP A 87 -9.40 19.40 -5.54
C TRP A 87 -10.38 19.37 -6.73
N LEU A 88 -10.30 18.34 -7.58
CA LEU A 88 -11.16 18.18 -8.75
C LEU A 88 -12.64 17.99 -8.34
N ILE A 89 -12.90 17.20 -7.30
CA ILE A 89 -14.26 17.03 -6.75
C ILE A 89 -14.82 18.37 -6.29
N ILE A 90 -14.05 19.17 -5.55
CA ILE A 90 -14.49 20.49 -5.08
C ILE A 90 -14.77 21.42 -6.26
N ALA A 91 -13.88 21.47 -7.26
CA ALA A 91 -14.06 22.31 -8.44
C ALA A 91 -15.33 21.94 -9.24
N LEU A 92 -15.61 20.65 -9.42
CA LEU A 92 -16.82 20.16 -10.08
C LEU A 92 -18.10 20.51 -9.32
N LEU A 93 -18.06 20.48 -7.98
CA LEU A 93 -19.22 20.85 -7.17
C LEU A 93 -19.55 22.35 -7.30
N ILE A 94 -18.53 23.20 -7.33
CA ILE A 94 -18.71 24.66 -7.48
C ILE A 94 -19.23 25.00 -8.88
N GLU A 95 -18.62 24.46 -9.94
CA GLU A 95 -19.09 24.68 -11.32
C GLU A 95 -20.49 24.09 -11.56
N GLY A 96 -20.77 22.92 -10.97
CA GLY A 96 -22.09 22.30 -11.03
C GLY A 96 -23.17 23.17 -10.38
N ASP A 97 -22.88 23.77 -9.22
CA ASP A 97 -23.80 24.67 -8.51
C ASP A 97 -24.02 26.00 -9.27
N TYR A 98 -22.96 26.57 -9.85
CA TYR A 98 -23.04 27.77 -10.67
C TYR A 98 -23.93 27.57 -11.91
N VAL A 99 -23.72 26.48 -12.66
CA VAL A 99 -24.54 26.14 -13.84
C VAL A 99 -25.97 25.77 -13.46
N GLY A 100 -26.17 25.13 -12.31
CA GLY A 100 -27.50 24.81 -11.79
C GLY A 100 -28.30 26.06 -11.43
N THR A 101 -27.65 27.05 -10.79
CA THR A 101 -28.27 28.30 -10.36
C THR A 101 -28.62 29.20 -11.54
N GLU A 102 -27.75 29.36 -12.54
CA GLU A 102 -28.03 30.20 -13.72
C GLU A 102 -29.08 29.63 -14.68
N ARG A 103 -29.40 28.33 -14.60
CA ARG A 103 -30.45 27.71 -15.43
C ARG A 103 -31.84 27.73 -14.82
N LEU A 104 -31.95 28.04 -13.52
CA LEU A 104 -33.19 28.02 -12.76
C LEU A 104 -33.76 29.43 -12.49
N PHE A 105 -33.04 30.49 -12.91
CA PHE A 105 -33.48 31.88 -12.95
C PHE A 105 -33.35 32.42 -14.39
#